data_AF-Q87BE4-F1
#
_entry.id   AF-Q87BE4-F1
#
_cell.length_a   1.000
_cell.length_b   1.000
_cell.length_c   1.000
_cell.angle_alpha   90.00
_cell.angle_beta   90.00
_cell.angle_gamma   90.00
#
_symmetry.space_group_name_H-M   'P 1'
#
loop_
_entity.id
_entity.type
_entity.pdbx_description
1 polymer ?
#
loop_
_entity_poly.entity_id
_entity_poly.type
_entity_poly.pdbx_seq_one_letter_code
_entity_poly.pdbx_strand_id
1 'polypeptide(L)'
;MSKALFTRWCQRTDSYLERTLSIPTQAPQRLQAAMRYTVLSGGKRIRPLLVYAAGHLFHVDEPLLDVPAAAVELIHAYSLVHDDLPAMDDDLLRRGRPTVHIAFDEATAILTGDALQTLAFECLADAPADTSLRIAWLQTLTHAAGVAGMCGGQALDIDATGQSQTLKALEAMHALKSGTLMRAAVRMGALAGDPSAEDLHSLDTFAATLGLAFQVRDDILDIESSSEQLGKTAGKDAIQQKSTFPALLSVEGAKCYLQELAERLYTQLHPYGERAAPLTALARLAVERAH
;
A
#
# COMPACT_ATOMS: atom_id res chain seq x y z
N MET A 1 0.51 21.60 -10.14
CA MET A 1 1.83 20.91 -10.09
C MET A 1 1.68 19.42 -9.79
N SER A 2 0.90 19.03 -8.78
CA SER A 2 0.77 17.63 -8.32
C SER A 2 0.28 16.62 -9.38
N LYS A 3 -0.75 16.94 -10.18
CA LYS A 3 -1.35 15.96 -11.10
C LYS A 3 -0.38 15.44 -12.18
N ALA A 4 0.33 16.35 -12.87
CA ALA A 4 1.29 15.96 -13.90
C ALA A 4 2.50 15.20 -13.30
N LEU A 5 2.96 15.61 -12.12
CA LEU A 5 4.03 14.96 -11.39
C LEU A 5 3.65 13.52 -11.00
N PHE A 6 2.46 13.33 -10.43
CA PHE A 6 1.96 12.00 -10.06
C PHE A 6 1.73 11.11 -11.29
N THR A 7 1.21 11.66 -12.39
CA THR A 7 1.08 10.90 -13.64
C THR A 7 2.44 10.41 -14.14
N ARG A 8 3.48 11.26 -14.10
CA ARG A 8 4.85 10.86 -14.46
C ARG A 8 5.36 9.73 -13.55
N TRP A 9 5.22 9.86 -12.24
CA TRP A 9 5.69 8.84 -11.29
C TRP A 9 4.95 7.50 -11.44
N CYS A 10 3.63 7.52 -11.72
CA CYS A 10 2.90 6.31 -12.07
C CYS A 10 3.45 5.68 -13.35
N GLN A 11 3.67 6.46 -14.42
CA GLN A 11 4.24 5.96 -15.67
C GLN A 11 5.64 5.37 -15.49
N ARG A 12 6.49 5.98 -14.67
CA ARG A 12 7.82 5.43 -14.33
C ARG A 12 7.70 4.08 -13.63
N THR A 13 6.81 4.00 -12.64
CA THR A 13 6.54 2.76 -11.90
C THR A 13 6.06 1.67 -12.84
N ASP A 14 5.02 1.95 -13.64
CA ASP A 14 4.45 0.98 -14.57
C ASP A 14 5.48 0.54 -15.61
N SER A 15 6.28 1.46 -16.15
CA SER A 15 7.36 1.14 -17.10
C SER A 15 8.44 0.26 -16.47
N TYR A 16 8.78 0.49 -15.19
CA TYR A 16 9.74 -0.37 -14.47
C TYR A 16 9.16 -1.76 -14.25
N LEU A 17 7.93 -1.86 -13.73
CA LEU A 17 7.23 -3.12 -13.50
C LEU A 17 7.06 -3.93 -14.80
N GLU A 18 6.71 -3.27 -15.91
CA GLU A 18 6.61 -3.92 -17.22
C GLU A 18 7.93 -4.55 -17.65
N ARG A 19 9.06 -3.83 -17.49
CA ARG A 19 10.39 -4.36 -17.81
C ARG A 19 10.77 -5.51 -16.89
N THR A 20 10.58 -5.37 -15.58
CA THR A 20 10.89 -6.42 -14.60
C THR A 20 10.09 -7.69 -14.85
N LEU A 21 8.81 -7.57 -15.23
CA LEU A 21 7.94 -8.70 -15.55
C LEU A 21 8.10 -9.22 -16.98
N SER A 22 9.05 -8.68 -17.74
CA SER A 22 9.43 -9.15 -19.07
C SER A 22 10.59 -10.13 -18.94
N ILE A 23 10.29 -11.42 -18.80
CA ILE A 23 11.25 -12.53 -18.58
C ILE A 23 11.13 -13.55 -19.73
N PRO A 24 12.21 -14.27 -20.12
CA PRO A 24 12.32 -15.02 -21.38
C PRO A 24 11.31 -16.16 -21.56
N THR A 25 11.14 -16.58 -22.82
CA THR A 25 10.23 -17.61 -23.35
C THR A 25 10.21 -18.97 -22.64
N GLN A 26 11.13 -19.23 -21.70
CA GLN A 26 11.31 -20.50 -20.98
C GLN A 26 10.70 -20.52 -19.57
N ALA A 27 10.22 -19.38 -19.05
CA ALA A 27 9.52 -19.34 -17.76
C ALA A 27 8.14 -20.04 -17.83
N PRO A 28 7.57 -20.53 -16.72
CA PRO A 28 6.21 -21.06 -16.69
C PRO A 28 5.20 -20.01 -17.16
N GLN A 29 4.76 -20.11 -18.42
CA GLN A 29 3.99 -19.06 -19.10
C GLN A 29 2.70 -18.69 -18.36
N ARG A 30 2.03 -19.67 -17.72
CA ARG A 30 0.81 -19.44 -16.93
C ARG A 30 1.07 -18.56 -15.71
N LEU A 31 2.11 -18.86 -14.92
CA LEU A 31 2.48 -18.07 -13.75
C LEU A 31 2.86 -16.64 -14.15
N GLN A 32 3.66 -16.50 -15.21
CA GLN A 32 4.04 -15.18 -15.73
C GLN A 32 2.81 -14.37 -16.17
N ALA A 33 1.87 -15.00 -16.88
CA ALA A 33 0.63 -14.36 -17.27
C ALA A 33 -0.18 -13.88 -16.06
N ALA A 34 -0.25 -14.68 -14.99
CA ALA A 34 -0.92 -14.31 -13.74
C ALA A 34 -0.22 -13.16 -13.00
N MET A 35 1.12 -13.18 -12.87
CA MET A 35 1.88 -12.07 -12.28
C MET A 35 1.65 -10.75 -13.03
N ARG A 36 1.71 -10.79 -14.37
CA ARG A 36 1.44 -9.62 -15.23
C ARG A 36 -0.01 -9.17 -15.11
N TYR A 37 -0.94 -10.11 -15.07
CA TYR A 37 -2.36 -9.84 -14.87
C TYR A 37 -2.57 -9.06 -13.56
N THR A 38 -1.97 -9.47 -12.46
CA THR A 38 -2.12 -8.77 -11.17
C THR A 38 -1.52 -7.36 -11.21
N VAL A 39 -0.26 -7.25 -11.63
CA VAL A 39 0.52 -6.02 -11.46
C VAL A 39 0.12 -4.95 -12.47
N LEU A 40 -0.14 -5.33 -13.72
CA LEU A 40 -0.38 -4.40 -14.83
C LEU A 40 -1.87 -4.05 -15.04
N SER A 41 -2.78 -4.59 -14.24
CA SER A 41 -4.22 -4.29 -14.32
C SER A 41 -4.63 -2.95 -13.71
N GLY A 42 -3.76 -1.94 -13.78
CA GLY A 42 -4.00 -0.61 -13.21
C GLY A 42 -3.89 -0.58 -11.68
N GLY A 43 -4.42 0.47 -11.06
CA GLY A 43 -4.31 0.77 -9.64
C GLY A 43 -3.93 2.24 -9.41
N LYS A 44 -4.20 2.77 -8.21
CA LYS A 44 -3.91 4.19 -7.90
C LYS A 44 -2.43 4.48 -7.69
N ARG A 45 -1.60 3.42 -7.53
CA ARG A 45 -0.15 3.50 -7.25
C ARG A 45 0.22 4.42 -6.08
N ILE A 46 -0.65 4.49 -5.06
CA ILE A 46 -0.43 5.39 -3.90
C ILE A 46 0.90 5.11 -3.22
N ARG A 47 1.27 3.83 -3.04
CA ARG A 47 2.52 3.46 -2.37
C ARG A 47 3.76 3.85 -3.19
N PRO A 48 3.86 3.55 -4.50
CA PRO A 48 4.87 4.15 -5.38
C PRO A 48 4.96 5.67 -5.28
N LEU A 49 3.81 6.36 -5.32
CA LEU A 49 3.77 7.82 -5.21
C LEU A 49 4.36 8.31 -3.89
N LEU A 50 4.17 7.59 -2.78
CA LEU A 50 4.78 7.90 -1.49
C LEU A 50 6.30 7.74 -1.51
N VAL A 51 6.84 6.71 -2.18
CA VAL A 51 8.29 6.56 -2.38
C VAL A 51 8.85 7.77 -3.11
N TYR A 52 8.26 8.14 -4.25
CA TYR A 52 8.73 9.30 -5.00
C TYR A 52 8.56 10.61 -4.24
N ALA A 53 7.45 10.82 -3.54
CA ALA A 53 7.20 12.03 -2.77
C ALA A 53 8.20 12.19 -1.61
N ALA A 54 8.55 11.10 -0.92
CA ALA A 54 9.56 11.13 0.12
C ALA A 54 10.96 11.35 -0.44
N GLY A 55 11.33 10.70 -1.56
CA GLY A 55 12.62 10.96 -2.22
C GLY A 55 12.73 12.38 -2.77
N HIS A 56 11.64 12.93 -3.32
CA HIS A 56 11.57 14.33 -3.76
C HIS A 56 11.84 15.31 -2.62
N LEU A 57 11.37 15.00 -1.40
CA LEU A 57 11.65 15.83 -0.22
C LEU A 57 13.16 15.99 -0.01
N PHE A 58 13.98 14.98 -0.31
CA PHE A 58 15.44 14.99 -0.19
C PHE A 58 16.19 15.19 -1.52
N HIS A 59 15.51 15.66 -2.56
CA HIS A 59 16.11 15.91 -3.88
C HIS A 59 16.77 14.68 -4.54
N VAL A 60 16.23 13.49 -4.27
CA VAL A 60 16.72 12.24 -4.85
C VAL A 60 16.36 12.17 -6.35
N ASP A 61 17.31 11.69 -7.14
CA ASP A 61 17.09 11.40 -8.57
C ASP A 61 16.04 10.29 -8.76
N GLU A 62 14.96 10.61 -9.50
CA GLU A 62 13.84 9.68 -9.71
C GLU A 62 14.23 8.29 -10.24
N PRO A 63 15.23 8.11 -11.14
CA PRO A 63 15.67 6.77 -11.56
C PRO A 63 16.07 5.85 -10.41
N LEU A 64 16.65 6.38 -9.33
CA LEU A 64 16.99 5.59 -8.15
C LEU A 64 15.73 5.11 -7.41
N LEU A 65 14.66 5.91 -7.44
CA LEU A 65 13.40 5.65 -6.75
C LEU A 65 12.49 4.66 -7.50
N ASP A 66 12.72 4.40 -8.78
CA ASP A 66 11.94 3.42 -9.56
C ASP A 66 11.96 2.03 -8.91
N VAL A 67 13.11 1.64 -8.34
CA VAL A 67 13.30 0.32 -7.74
C VAL A 67 12.50 0.13 -6.44
N PRO A 68 12.67 0.98 -5.39
CA PRO A 68 11.85 0.87 -4.19
C PRO A 68 10.35 1.12 -4.45
N ALA A 69 9.99 1.97 -5.42
CA ALA A 69 8.60 2.17 -5.82
C ALA A 69 7.96 0.90 -6.39
N ALA A 70 8.66 0.23 -7.32
CA ALA A 70 8.22 -1.04 -7.89
C ALA A 70 8.19 -2.16 -6.84
N ALA A 71 9.22 -2.26 -5.99
CA ALA A 71 9.29 -3.29 -4.95
C ALA A 71 8.11 -3.23 -3.98
N VAL A 72 7.74 -2.03 -3.50
CA VAL A 72 6.58 -1.86 -2.62
C VAL A 72 5.26 -2.20 -3.35
N GLU A 73 5.13 -1.87 -4.63
CA GLU A 73 3.93 -2.21 -5.40
C GLU A 73 3.83 -3.72 -5.68
N LEU A 74 4.96 -4.41 -5.87
CA LEU A 74 5.00 -5.88 -5.98
C LEU A 74 4.54 -6.53 -4.67
N ILE A 75 4.99 -6.01 -3.52
CA ILE A 75 4.53 -6.44 -2.19
C ILE A 75 3.02 -6.21 -2.02
N HIS A 76 2.54 -5.04 -2.41
CA HIS A 76 1.11 -4.73 -2.37
C HIS A 76 0.30 -5.62 -3.31
N ALA A 77 0.81 -5.90 -4.51
CA ALA A 77 0.15 -6.73 -5.49
C ALA A 77 0.02 -8.17 -4.98
N TYR A 78 1.08 -8.75 -4.40
CA TYR A 78 0.96 -10.08 -3.81
C TYR A 78 -0.08 -10.10 -2.69
N SER A 79 -0.08 -9.08 -1.83
CA SER A 79 -0.93 -9.11 -0.64
C SER A 79 -2.40 -9.20 -1.04
N LEU A 80 -2.79 -8.49 -2.10
CA LEU A 80 -4.15 -8.55 -2.65
C LEU A 80 -4.46 -9.92 -3.28
N VAL A 81 -3.53 -10.53 -4.01
CA VAL A 81 -3.74 -11.85 -4.62
C VAL A 81 -4.04 -12.91 -3.57
N HIS A 82 -3.31 -12.89 -2.46
CA HIS A 82 -3.52 -13.83 -1.37
C HIS A 82 -4.76 -13.47 -0.54
N ASP A 83 -5.01 -12.19 -0.26
CA ASP A 83 -6.22 -11.72 0.43
C ASP A 83 -7.49 -12.18 -0.31
N ASP A 84 -7.51 -12.12 -1.63
CA ASP A 84 -8.66 -12.52 -2.45
C ASP A 84 -8.93 -14.04 -2.48
N LEU A 85 -8.07 -14.92 -1.92
CA LEU A 85 -8.25 -16.39 -1.98
C LEU A 85 -9.49 -16.88 -1.20
N PRO A 86 -10.06 -18.06 -1.56
CA PRO A 86 -11.22 -18.63 -0.84
C PRO A 86 -11.01 -18.87 0.65
N ALA A 87 -9.78 -19.19 1.06
CA ALA A 87 -9.43 -19.39 2.47
C ALA A 87 -9.24 -18.08 3.26
N MET A 88 -9.34 -16.94 2.58
CA MET A 88 -9.10 -15.61 3.11
C MET A 88 -10.40 -14.80 2.98
N ASP A 89 -10.43 -13.83 2.08
CA ASP A 89 -11.57 -12.93 1.91
C ASP A 89 -12.57 -13.46 0.85
N ASP A 90 -12.22 -14.47 0.06
CA ASP A 90 -13.07 -15.12 -0.97
C ASP A 90 -13.70 -14.12 -1.97
N ASP A 91 -12.89 -13.13 -2.42
CA ASP A 91 -13.36 -12.10 -3.34
C ASP A 91 -13.36 -12.60 -4.79
N LEU A 92 -14.49 -12.41 -5.48
CA LEU A 92 -14.61 -12.78 -6.90
C LEU A 92 -14.06 -11.70 -7.86
N LEU A 93 -14.04 -10.44 -7.41
CA LEU A 93 -13.65 -9.28 -8.21
C LEU A 93 -12.67 -8.37 -7.46
N ARG A 94 -11.64 -7.89 -8.17
CA ARG A 94 -10.74 -6.83 -7.74
C ARG A 94 -10.51 -5.84 -8.85
N ARG A 95 -10.66 -4.53 -8.56
CA ARG A 95 -10.49 -3.44 -9.54
C ARG A 95 -11.37 -3.63 -10.78
N GLY A 96 -12.59 -4.15 -10.58
CA GLY A 96 -13.55 -4.44 -11.66
C GLY A 96 -13.18 -5.63 -12.56
N ARG A 97 -12.19 -6.45 -12.19
CA ARG A 97 -11.78 -7.66 -12.93
C ARG A 97 -11.87 -8.90 -12.04
N PRO A 98 -12.02 -10.11 -12.60
CA PRO A 98 -11.92 -11.35 -11.83
C PRO A 98 -10.63 -11.42 -11.01
N THR A 99 -10.70 -11.89 -9.78
CA THR A 99 -9.49 -12.14 -8.97
C THR A 99 -8.65 -13.25 -9.60
N VAL A 100 -7.37 -13.35 -9.20
CA VAL A 100 -6.43 -14.27 -9.86
C VAL A 100 -6.90 -15.73 -9.77
N HIS A 101 -7.45 -16.13 -8.63
CA HIS A 101 -7.93 -17.50 -8.44
C HIS A 101 -9.16 -17.82 -9.30
N ILE A 102 -9.97 -16.80 -9.66
CA ILE A 102 -11.09 -16.94 -10.60
C ILE A 102 -10.62 -16.93 -12.05
N ALA A 103 -9.69 -16.04 -12.41
CA ALA A 103 -9.17 -15.93 -13.78
C ALA A 103 -8.27 -17.10 -14.20
N PHE A 104 -7.59 -17.71 -13.22
CA PHE A 104 -6.66 -18.80 -13.42
C PHE A 104 -7.10 -20.04 -12.62
N ASP A 105 -6.58 -20.19 -11.41
CA ASP A 105 -6.93 -21.21 -10.41
C ASP A 105 -6.23 -20.84 -9.08
N GLU A 106 -6.60 -21.50 -7.98
CA GLU A 106 -6.04 -21.24 -6.64
C GLU A 106 -4.54 -21.47 -6.57
N ALA A 107 -4.04 -22.57 -7.16
CA ALA A 107 -2.62 -22.90 -7.13
C ALA A 107 -1.76 -21.82 -7.83
N THR A 108 -2.25 -21.32 -8.96
CA THR A 108 -1.62 -20.23 -9.72
C THR A 108 -1.68 -18.92 -8.93
N ALA A 109 -2.78 -18.64 -8.23
CA ALA A 109 -2.90 -17.45 -7.39
C ALA A 109 -1.90 -17.48 -6.21
N ILE A 110 -1.79 -18.60 -5.51
CA ILE A 110 -0.80 -18.78 -4.44
C ILE A 110 0.62 -18.53 -4.97
N LEU A 111 1.01 -19.24 -6.04
CA LEU A 111 2.34 -19.09 -6.63
C LEU A 111 2.60 -17.69 -7.20
N THR A 112 1.56 -17.01 -7.67
CA THR A 112 1.67 -15.61 -8.13
C THR A 112 2.04 -14.71 -6.98
N GLY A 113 1.40 -14.85 -5.83
CA GLY A 113 1.76 -14.06 -4.65
C GLY A 113 3.19 -14.34 -4.18
N ASP A 114 3.57 -15.62 -4.08
CA ASP A 114 4.91 -16.04 -3.67
C ASP A 114 6.01 -15.48 -4.58
N ALA A 115 5.79 -15.54 -5.90
CA ALA A 115 6.72 -15.03 -6.91
C ALA A 115 6.81 -13.50 -6.88
N LEU A 116 5.69 -12.78 -6.72
CA LEU A 116 5.69 -11.31 -6.63
C LEU A 116 6.40 -10.82 -5.37
N GLN A 117 6.21 -11.50 -4.23
CA GLN A 117 6.93 -11.20 -3.00
C GLN A 117 8.44 -11.38 -3.18
N THR A 118 8.84 -12.49 -3.78
CA THR A 118 10.26 -12.81 -4.04
C THR A 118 10.90 -11.79 -5.00
N LEU A 119 10.20 -11.46 -6.09
CA LEU A 119 10.65 -10.51 -7.09
C LEU A 119 10.87 -9.10 -6.51
N ALA A 120 10.06 -8.70 -5.51
CA ALA A 120 10.25 -7.42 -4.83
C ALA A 120 11.62 -7.34 -4.14
N PHE A 121 12.07 -8.42 -3.49
CA PHE A 121 13.37 -8.47 -2.83
C PHE A 121 14.52 -8.59 -3.83
N GLU A 122 14.35 -9.35 -4.91
CA GLU A 122 15.31 -9.42 -6.02
C GLU A 122 15.56 -8.04 -6.62
N CYS A 123 14.50 -7.27 -6.89
CA CYS A 123 14.62 -5.89 -7.39
C CYS A 123 15.47 -5.02 -6.46
N LEU A 124 15.27 -5.10 -5.15
CA LEU A 124 16.05 -4.31 -4.19
C LEU A 124 17.51 -4.78 -4.08
N ALA A 125 17.76 -6.08 -4.16
CA ALA A 125 19.10 -6.64 -4.09
C ALA A 125 19.96 -6.22 -5.32
N ASP A 126 19.33 -6.16 -6.49
CA ASP A 126 19.97 -5.80 -7.76
C ASP A 126 19.87 -4.32 -8.11
N ALA A 127 19.34 -3.50 -7.18
CA ALA A 127 19.20 -2.06 -7.40
C ALA A 127 20.57 -1.41 -7.72
N PRO A 128 20.61 -0.40 -8.61
CA PRO A 128 21.82 0.36 -8.91
C PRO A 128 22.12 1.38 -7.78
N ALA A 129 22.30 0.87 -6.57
CA ALA A 129 22.52 1.61 -5.33
C ALA A 129 23.69 0.98 -4.55
N ASP A 130 24.28 1.73 -3.62
CA ASP A 130 25.30 1.17 -2.74
C ASP A 130 24.72 0.03 -1.87
N THR A 131 25.61 -0.81 -1.34
CA THR A 131 25.21 -1.97 -0.55
C THR A 131 24.47 -1.59 0.74
N SER A 132 24.83 -0.48 1.39
CA SER A 132 24.16 -0.03 2.62
C SER A 132 22.71 0.37 2.36
N LEU A 133 22.43 1.13 1.30
CA LEU A 133 21.08 1.54 0.94
C LEU A 133 20.22 0.34 0.54
N ARG A 134 20.77 -0.61 -0.23
CA ARG A 134 20.08 -1.86 -0.59
C ARG A 134 19.69 -2.67 0.66
N ILE A 135 20.60 -2.82 1.62
CA ILE A 135 20.32 -3.50 2.89
C ILE A 135 19.23 -2.74 3.67
N ALA A 136 19.32 -1.41 3.75
CA ALA A 136 18.33 -0.61 4.47
C ALA A 136 16.93 -0.71 3.85
N TRP A 137 16.83 -0.73 2.51
CA TRP A 137 15.58 -0.99 1.79
C TRP A 137 15.04 -2.39 2.05
N LEU A 138 15.88 -3.43 1.94
CA LEU A 138 15.49 -4.81 2.22
C LEU A 138 14.98 -4.97 3.66
N GLN A 139 15.70 -4.43 4.65
CA GLN A 139 15.29 -4.47 6.06
C GLN A 139 13.95 -3.74 6.27
N THR A 140 13.78 -2.57 5.66
CA THR A 140 12.54 -1.79 5.75
C THR A 140 11.36 -2.57 5.17
N LEU A 141 11.52 -3.14 3.97
CA LEU A 141 10.43 -3.81 3.27
C LEU A 141 10.09 -5.17 3.89
N THR A 142 11.10 -5.97 4.28
CA THR A 142 10.88 -7.29 4.91
C THR A 142 10.22 -7.16 6.27
N HIS A 143 10.61 -6.17 7.09
CA HIS A 143 9.96 -5.92 8.37
C HIS A 143 8.51 -5.47 8.20
N ALA A 144 8.25 -4.59 7.23
CA ALA A 144 6.89 -4.10 6.95
C ALA A 144 5.99 -5.17 6.32
N ALA A 145 6.51 -6.07 5.49
CA ALA A 145 5.71 -7.12 4.86
C ALA A 145 5.47 -8.32 5.80
N GLY A 146 6.40 -8.60 6.72
CA GLY A 146 6.39 -9.81 7.54
C GLY A 146 5.44 -9.82 8.73
N VAL A 147 5.71 -10.72 9.68
CA VAL A 147 4.86 -10.99 10.86
C VAL A 147 4.70 -9.79 11.80
N ALA A 148 5.68 -8.90 11.87
CA ALA A 148 5.59 -7.68 12.67
C ALA A 148 4.97 -6.50 11.89
N GLY A 149 4.48 -6.76 10.68
CA GLY A 149 3.84 -5.78 9.81
C GLY A 149 2.59 -6.36 9.14
N MET A 150 2.50 -6.20 7.82
CA MET A 150 1.32 -6.52 7.02
C MET A 150 0.76 -7.92 7.26
N CYS A 151 1.58 -8.97 7.20
CA CYS A 151 1.11 -10.33 7.44
C CYS A 151 0.60 -10.53 8.89
N GLY A 152 1.22 -9.87 9.88
CA GLY A 152 0.73 -9.89 11.26
C GLY A 152 -0.61 -9.19 11.40
N GLY A 153 -0.77 -8.03 10.75
CA GLY A 153 -2.05 -7.32 10.68
C GLY A 153 -3.14 -8.14 10.01
N GLN A 154 -2.80 -8.86 8.93
CA GLN A 154 -3.73 -9.77 8.25
C GLN A 154 -4.18 -10.91 9.16
N ALA A 155 -3.26 -11.52 9.92
CA ALA A 155 -3.62 -12.56 10.87
C ALA A 155 -4.56 -12.04 11.96
N LEU A 156 -4.30 -10.83 12.49
CA LEU A 156 -5.17 -10.18 13.47
C LEU A 156 -6.57 -9.85 12.90
N ASP A 157 -6.66 -9.49 11.62
CA ASP A 157 -7.95 -9.25 10.94
C ASP A 157 -8.78 -10.54 10.84
N ILE A 158 -8.12 -11.64 10.46
CA ILE A 158 -8.76 -12.97 10.40
C ILE A 158 -9.23 -13.41 11.79
N ASP A 159 -8.36 -13.32 12.80
CA ASP A 159 -8.68 -13.72 14.19
C ASP A 159 -9.84 -12.90 14.78
N ALA A 160 -9.97 -11.65 14.34
CA ALA A 160 -11.03 -10.74 14.79
C ALA A 160 -12.37 -10.94 14.07
N THR A 161 -12.41 -11.70 12.97
CA THR A 161 -13.63 -11.91 12.19
C THR A 161 -14.70 -12.59 13.07
N GLY A 162 -15.91 -12.02 13.11
CA GLY A 162 -16.99 -12.47 14.00
C GLY A 162 -16.86 -12.03 15.46
N GLN A 163 -15.87 -11.18 15.79
CA GLN A 163 -15.66 -10.65 17.14
C GLN A 163 -15.77 -9.12 17.16
N SER A 164 -16.29 -8.57 18.26
CA SER A 164 -16.29 -7.12 18.48
C SER A 164 -14.91 -6.66 18.96
N GLN A 165 -14.29 -5.73 18.23
CA GLN A 165 -13.01 -5.16 18.62
C GLN A 165 -13.18 -3.83 19.35
N THR A 166 -12.25 -3.53 20.26
CA THR A 166 -12.10 -2.17 20.78
C THR A 166 -11.48 -1.27 19.70
N LEU A 167 -11.75 0.05 19.76
CA LEU A 167 -11.14 1.01 18.84
C LEU A 167 -9.60 0.88 18.80
N LYS A 168 -8.97 0.74 19.97
CA LYS A 168 -7.51 0.57 20.07
C LYS A 168 -7.01 -0.71 19.37
N ALA A 169 -7.76 -1.80 19.44
CA ALA A 169 -7.41 -3.05 18.76
C ALA A 169 -7.57 -2.91 17.24
N LEU A 170 -8.64 -2.25 16.79
CA LEU A 170 -8.88 -1.94 15.38
C LEU A 170 -7.76 -1.06 14.80
N GLU A 171 -7.38 0.00 15.50
CA GLU A 171 -6.27 0.87 15.12
C GLU A 171 -4.94 0.11 15.03
N ALA A 172 -4.64 -0.74 16.01
CA ALA A 172 -3.42 -1.55 16.02
C ALA A 172 -3.38 -2.54 14.84
N MET A 173 -4.51 -3.20 14.54
CA MET A 173 -4.63 -4.10 13.39
C MET A 173 -4.39 -3.34 12.08
N HIS A 174 -5.06 -2.20 11.87
CA HIS A 174 -4.91 -1.43 10.63
C HIS A 174 -3.54 -0.77 10.49
N ALA A 175 -2.93 -0.34 11.59
CA ALA A 175 -1.56 0.15 11.61
C ALA A 175 -0.59 -0.92 11.08
N LEU A 176 -0.85 -2.19 11.38
CA LEU A 176 -0.09 -3.32 10.86
C LEU A 176 -0.48 -3.66 9.41
N LYS A 177 -1.74 -4.03 9.16
CA LYS A 177 -2.26 -4.55 7.87
C LYS A 177 -2.03 -3.58 6.71
N SER A 178 -2.36 -2.31 6.92
CA SER A 178 -2.29 -1.29 5.86
C SER A 178 -1.15 -0.29 6.09
N GLY A 179 -0.97 0.15 7.33
CA GLY A 179 -0.09 1.26 7.68
C GLY A 179 1.40 0.96 7.49
N THR A 180 1.87 -0.24 7.84
CA THR A 180 3.31 -0.56 7.78
C THR A 180 3.89 -0.49 6.38
N LEU A 181 3.14 -0.92 5.36
CA LEU A 181 3.61 -0.85 3.96
C LEU A 181 3.62 0.59 3.43
N MET A 182 2.69 1.45 3.86
CA MET A 182 2.74 2.88 3.55
C MET A 182 3.92 3.58 4.23
N ARG A 183 4.21 3.21 5.49
CA ARG A 183 5.41 3.65 6.21
C ARG A 183 6.69 3.20 5.51
N ALA A 184 6.76 1.95 5.07
CA ALA A 184 7.89 1.45 4.29
C ALA A 184 8.09 2.26 3.00
N ALA A 185 7.03 2.57 2.27
CA ALA A 185 7.10 3.40 1.06
C ALA A 185 7.76 4.77 1.33
N VAL A 186 7.25 5.51 2.33
CA VAL A 186 7.81 6.81 2.72
C VAL A 186 9.26 6.65 3.18
N ARG A 187 9.55 5.68 4.05
CA ARG A 187 10.89 5.47 4.60
C ARG A 187 11.91 5.11 3.52
N MET A 188 11.57 4.23 2.59
CA MET A 188 12.46 3.82 1.49
C MET A 188 12.77 4.98 0.55
N GLY A 189 11.80 5.83 0.25
CA GLY A 189 12.03 7.05 -0.51
C GLY A 189 12.94 8.03 0.23
N ALA A 190 12.73 8.21 1.53
CA ALA A 190 13.57 9.08 2.37
C ALA A 190 15.01 8.58 2.45
N LEU A 191 15.22 7.28 2.71
CA LEU A 191 16.55 6.65 2.84
C LEU A 191 17.44 6.88 1.62
N ALA A 192 16.87 7.03 0.43
CA ALA A 192 17.61 7.29 -0.79
C ALA A 192 18.28 8.68 -0.83
N GLY A 193 17.89 9.59 0.06
CA GLY A 193 18.39 10.97 0.14
C GLY A 193 19.14 11.28 1.44
N ASP A 194 19.67 10.25 2.10
CA ASP A 194 20.47 10.37 3.33
C ASP A 194 19.83 11.25 4.43
N PRO A 195 18.64 10.86 4.92
CA PRO A 195 17.86 11.64 5.86
C PRO A 195 18.49 11.60 7.26
N SER A 196 18.27 12.65 8.06
CA SER A 196 18.64 12.59 9.49
C SER A 196 17.77 11.56 10.24
N ALA A 197 18.23 11.12 11.42
CA ALA A 197 17.44 10.23 12.27
C ALA A 197 16.12 10.89 12.72
N GLU A 198 16.13 12.21 12.95
CA GLU A 198 14.94 13.00 13.29
C GLU A 198 13.96 13.06 12.11
N ASP A 199 14.47 13.20 10.89
CA ASP A 199 13.64 13.19 9.68
C ASP A 199 12.96 11.84 9.49
N LEU A 200 13.73 10.74 9.62
CA LEU A 200 13.16 9.39 9.51
C LEU A 200 12.07 9.16 10.55
N HIS A 201 12.28 9.58 11.80
CA HIS A 201 11.29 9.45 12.85
C HIS A 201 10.02 10.29 12.58
N SER A 202 10.20 11.52 12.10
CA SER A 202 9.10 12.41 11.75
C SER A 202 8.27 11.86 10.58
N LEU A 203 8.94 11.33 9.56
CA LEU A 203 8.31 10.73 8.40
C LEU A 203 7.64 9.38 8.72
N ASP A 204 8.19 8.58 9.64
CA ASP A 204 7.51 7.38 10.15
C ASP A 204 6.20 7.74 10.86
N THR A 205 6.25 8.79 11.69
CA THR A 205 5.08 9.28 12.45
C THR A 205 4.01 9.83 11.50
N PHE A 206 4.43 10.59 10.49
CA PHE A 206 3.56 11.02 9.39
C PHE A 206 2.90 9.84 8.68
N ALA A 207 3.70 8.87 8.23
CA ALA A 207 3.19 7.75 7.45
C ALA A 207 2.26 6.82 8.27
N ALA A 208 2.49 6.69 9.58
CA ALA A 208 1.59 5.99 10.48
C ALA A 208 0.22 6.69 10.59
N THR A 209 0.20 8.01 10.78
CA THR A 209 -1.04 8.79 10.75
C THR A 209 -1.74 8.66 9.39
N LEU A 210 -0.97 8.67 8.30
CA LEU A 210 -1.50 8.59 6.94
C LEU A 210 -2.16 7.25 6.67
N GLY A 211 -1.52 6.16 7.08
CA GLY A 211 -2.06 4.81 6.94
C GLY A 211 -3.37 4.64 7.70
N LEU A 212 -3.45 5.19 8.91
CA LEU A 212 -4.69 5.17 9.68
C LEU A 212 -5.79 6.01 9.01
N ALA A 213 -5.49 7.25 8.63
CA ALA A 213 -6.44 8.13 7.93
C ALA A 213 -6.97 7.50 6.63
N PHE A 214 -6.08 6.84 5.87
CA PHE A 214 -6.44 6.12 4.65
C PHE A 214 -7.48 5.04 4.92
N GLN A 215 -7.32 4.28 6.01
CA GLN A 215 -8.25 3.23 6.39
C GLN A 215 -9.57 3.77 6.92
N VAL A 216 -9.55 4.77 7.81
CA VAL A 216 -10.79 5.43 8.26
C VAL A 216 -11.61 5.93 7.07
N ARG A 217 -10.95 6.48 6.04
CA ARG A 217 -11.61 6.89 4.81
C ARG A 217 -12.14 5.71 3.98
N ASP A 218 -11.45 4.57 3.94
CA ASP A 218 -11.95 3.36 3.24
C ASP A 218 -13.25 2.87 3.88
N ASP A 219 -13.25 2.72 5.21
CA ASP A 219 -14.42 2.26 5.96
C ASP A 219 -15.62 3.21 5.81
N ILE A 220 -15.39 4.53 5.77
CA ILE A 220 -16.46 5.50 5.49
C ILE A 220 -17.01 5.32 4.07
N LEU A 221 -16.12 5.15 3.07
CA LEU A 221 -16.53 4.97 1.67
C LEU A 221 -17.30 3.66 1.46
N ASP A 222 -16.96 2.60 2.19
CA ASP A 222 -17.64 1.30 2.11
C ASP A 222 -19.10 1.35 2.58
N ILE A 223 -19.47 2.35 3.38
CA ILE A 223 -20.85 2.61 3.81
C ILE A 223 -21.56 3.59 2.87
N GLU A 224 -20.84 4.61 2.38
CA GLU A 224 -21.43 5.71 1.60
C GLU A 224 -21.52 5.44 0.08
N SER A 225 -20.73 4.51 -0.47
CA SER A 225 -20.56 4.31 -1.92
C SER A 225 -21.18 3.01 -2.42
N SER A 226 -21.55 2.95 -3.70
CA SER A 226 -22.04 1.71 -4.32
C SER A 226 -20.89 0.76 -4.71
N SER A 227 -21.17 -0.54 -4.86
CA SER A 227 -20.20 -1.55 -5.32
C SER A 227 -19.51 -1.19 -6.64
N GLU A 228 -20.25 -0.58 -7.58
CA GLU A 228 -19.73 -0.17 -8.88
C GLU A 228 -18.69 0.96 -8.75
N GLN A 229 -18.83 1.84 -7.75
CA GLN A 229 -17.91 2.94 -7.52
C GLN A 229 -16.61 2.49 -6.83
N LEU A 230 -16.69 1.47 -5.97
CA LEU A 230 -15.55 0.94 -5.22
C LEU A 230 -14.73 -0.08 -6.03
N GLY A 231 -15.34 -0.71 -7.04
CA GLY A 231 -14.69 -1.74 -7.86
C GLY A 231 -14.33 -3.03 -7.10
N LYS A 232 -14.97 -3.24 -5.93
CA LYS A 232 -14.95 -4.41 -5.05
C LYS A 232 -16.37 -4.71 -4.56
N THR A 233 -16.59 -5.85 -3.93
CA THR A 233 -17.89 -6.23 -3.34
C THR A 233 -18.23 -5.30 -2.15
N ALA A 234 -19.24 -4.43 -2.26
CA ALA A 234 -19.65 -3.56 -1.15
C ALA A 234 -20.44 -4.31 -0.07
N GLY A 235 -20.47 -3.76 1.15
CA GLY A 235 -21.23 -4.30 2.28
C GLY A 235 -20.66 -5.60 2.90
N LYS A 236 -19.47 -6.03 2.46
CA LYS A 236 -18.82 -7.27 2.89
C LYS A 236 -18.47 -7.27 4.38
N ASP A 237 -17.99 -6.14 4.91
CA ASP A 237 -17.62 -6.04 6.33
C ASP A 237 -18.82 -6.30 7.25
N ALA A 238 -20.01 -5.83 6.86
CA ALA A 238 -21.24 -6.11 7.60
C ALA A 238 -21.64 -7.60 7.53
N ILE A 239 -21.43 -8.24 6.37
CA ILE A 239 -21.69 -9.68 6.18
C ILE A 239 -20.71 -10.54 6.99
N GLN A 240 -19.44 -10.15 7.01
CA GLN A 240 -18.36 -10.85 7.74
C GLN A 240 -18.26 -10.46 9.22
N GLN A 241 -19.13 -9.56 9.69
CA GLN A 241 -19.11 -9.03 11.06
C GLN A 241 -17.74 -8.45 11.45
N LYS A 242 -17.04 -7.83 10.51
CA LYS A 242 -15.78 -7.13 10.78
C LYS A 242 -16.06 -5.82 11.51
N SER A 243 -15.22 -5.47 12.49
CA SER A 243 -15.30 -4.18 13.16
C SER A 243 -14.74 -3.09 12.23
N THR A 244 -15.49 -2.01 12.02
CA THR A 244 -15.07 -0.86 11.22
C THR A 244 -15.12 0.43 12.04
N PHE A 245 -14.42 1.49 11.62
CA PHE A 245 -14.46 2.76 12.35
C PHE A 245 -15.88 3.32 12.51
N PRO A 246 -16.73 3.37 11.46
CA PRO A 246 -18.10 3.85 11.62
C PRO A 246 -18.96 2.95 12.53
N ALA A 247 -18.70 1.64 12.59
CA ALA A 247 -19.41 0.74 13.49
C ALA A 247 -19.08 1.01 14.97
N LEU A 248 -17.84 1.41 15.27
CA LEU A 248 -17.40 1.72 16.64
C LEU A 248 -17.65 3.18 17.05
N LEU A 249 -17.59 4.12 16.12
CA LEU A 249 -17.60 5.56 16.39
C LEU A 249 -18.87 6.28 15.94
N SER A 250 -19.78 5.61 15.22
CA SER A 250 -20.75 6.23 14.30
C SER A 250 -20.10 6.83 13.04
N VAL A 251 -20.89 7.06 11.99
CA VAL A 251 -20.43 7.70 10.75
C VAL A 251 -19.92 9.10 11.02
N GLU A 252 -20.65 9.89 11.81
CA GLU A 252 -20.27 11.24 12.21
C GLU A 252 -18.98 11.22 13.04
N GLY A 253 -18.86 10.30 14.00
CA GLY A 253 -17.65 10.16 14.81
C GLY A 253 -16.42 9.75 13.99
N ALA A 254 -16.58 8.84 13.02
CA ALA A 254 -15.51 8.46 12.11
C ALA A 254 -15.06 9.64 11.22
N LYS A 255 -16.00 10.51 10.78
CA LYS A 255 -15.67 11.74 10.03
C LYS A 255 -14.92 12.76 10.87
N CYS A 256 -15.33 12.96 12.12
CA CYS A 256 -14.59 13.81 13.07
C CYS A 256 -13.18 13.26 13.30
N TYR A 257 -13.04 11.95 13.50
CA TYR A 257 -11.74 11.32 13.71
C TYR A 257 -10.82 11.45 12.47
N LEU A 258 -11.37 11.29 11.26
CA LEU A 258 -10.64 11.52 10.03
C LEU A 258 -10.13 12.97 9.91
N GLN A 259 -10.93 13.95 10.34
CA GLN A 259 -10.54 15.36 10.36
C GLN A 259 -9.39 15.61 11.34
N GLU A 260 -9.43 15.03 12.54
CA GLU A 260 -8.32 15.12 13.52
C GLU A 260 -7.02 14.51 12.96
N LEU A 261 -7.11 13.37 12.28
CA LEU A 261 -5.97 12.76 11.60
C LEU A 261 -5.44 13.64 10.47
N ALA A 262 -6.32 14.29 9.71
CA ALA A 262 -5.93 15.22 8.64
C ALA A 262 -5.15 16.42 9.19
N GLU A 263 -5.59 17.02 10.30
CA GLU A 263 -4.88 18.11 10.96
C GLU A 263 -3.48 17.68 11.42
N ARG A 264 -3.38 16.50 12.04
CA ARG A 264 -2.09 15.92 12.45
C ARG A 264 -1.14 15.72 11.27
N LEU A 265 -1.63 15.22 10.14
CA LEU A 265 -0.82 15.03 8.93
C LEU A 265 -0.20 16.36 8.46
N TYR A 266 -0.98 17.43 8.43
CA TYR A 266 -0.49 18.74 8.00
C TYR A 266 0.49 19.34 9.00
N THR A 267 0.25 19.20 10.31
CA THR A 267 1.20 19.64 11.34
C THR A 267 2.53 18.90 11.24
N GLN A 268 2.50 17.59 11.00
CA GLN A 268 3.70 16.75 10.88
C GLN A 268 4.56 17.10 9.66
N LEU A 269 3.96 17.60 8.57
CA LEU A 269 4.68 18.03 7.37
C LEU A 269 5.11 19.50 7.40
N HIS A 270 4.57 20.32 8.30
CA HIS A 270 4.87 21.75 8.39
C HIS A 270 6.38 22.08 8.46
N PRO A 271 7.23 21.35 9.21
CA PRO A 271 8.67 21.64 9.28
C PRO A 271 9.40 21.56 7.93
N TYR A 272 8.87 20.80 6.97
CA TYR A 272 9.48 20.62 5.65
C TYR A 272 9.07 21.70 4.62
N GLY A 273 8.09 22.53 4.95
CA GLY A 273 7.58 23.59 4.06
C GLY A 273 7.25 23.08 2.65
N GLU A 274 7.64 23.84 1.64
CA GLU A 274 7.37 23.53 0.22
C GLU A 274 7.99 22.21 -0.26
N ARG A 275 9.05 21.71 0.39
CA ARG A 275 9.67 20.42 0.03
C ARG A 275 8.71 19.25 0.24
N ALA A 276 7.79 19.36 1.19
CA ALA A 276 6.76 18.37 1.46
C ALA A 276 5.50 18.53 0.59
N ALA A 277 5.44 19.47 -0.36
CA ALA A 277 4.26 19.70 -1.18
C ALA A 277 3.69 18.41 -1.85
N PRO A 278 4.51 17.49 -2.39
CA PRO A 278 3.99 16.20 -2.90
C PRO A 278 3.38 15.31 -1.81
N LEU A 279 4.02 15.20 -0.63
CA LEU A 279 3.49 14.42 0.50
C LEU A 279 2.19 15.02 1.04
N THR A 280 2.11 16.35 1.15
CA THR A 280 0.90 17.08 1.55
C THR A 280 -0.24 16.84 0.56
N ALA A 281 0.05 16.84 -0.75
CA ALA A 281 -0.95 16.54 -1.76
C ALA A 281 -1.44 15.08 -1.71
N LEU A 282 -0.56 14.11 -1.42
CA LEU A 282 -0.96 12.71 -1.22
C LEU A 282 -1.77 12.52 0.06
N ALA A 283 -1.40 13.20 1.15
CA ALA A 283 -2.17 13.20 2.40
C ALA A 283 -3.59 13.72 2.18
N ARG A 284 -3.72 14.83 1.45
CA ARG A 284 -5.03 15.37 1.06
C ARG A 284 -5.82 14.37 0.21
N LEU A 285 -5.21 13.76 -0.80
CA LEU A 285 -5.87 12.74 -1.62
C LEU A 285 -6.33 11.53 -0.80
N ALA A 286 -5.55 11.09 0.20
CA ALA A 286 -5.92 9.96 1.06
C ALA A 286 -7.17 10.25 1.91
N VAL A 287 -7.31 11.49 2.38
CA VAL A 287 -8.45 11.95 3.21
C VAL A 287 -9.67 12.29 2.35
N GLU A 288 -9.49 12.95 1.21
CA GLU A 288 -10.58 13.51 0.39
C GLU A 288 -11.05 12.57 -0.74
N ARG A 289 -10.43 11.40 -0.93
CA ARG A 289 -10.77 10.47 -2.03
C ARG A 289 -12.24 10.11 -2.04
N ALA A 290 -12.81 9.95 -3.23
CA ALA A 290 -14.21 9.59 -3.45
C ALA A 290 -14.42 8.14 -3.91
N HIS A 291 -13.34 7.38 -4.07
CA HIS A 291 -13.30 5.97 -4.48
C HIS A 291 -11.97 5.36 -4.04
#